data_AF-A0A923QYH2-F1
#
_entry.id   AF-A0A923QYH2-F1
#
_cell.length_a   1.000
_cell.length_b   1.000
_cell.length_c   1.000
_cell.angle_alpha   90.00
_cell.angle_beta   90.00
_cell.angle_gamma   90.00
#
_symmetry.space_group_name_H-M   'P 1'
#
loop_
_entity.id
_entity.type
_entity.pdbx_description
1 polymer ?
#
loop_
_entity_poly.entity_id
_entity_poly.type
_entity_poly.pdbx_seq_one_letter_code
_entity_poly.pdbx_strand_id
1 'polypeptide(L)'
;MYRLLSFGHVTSAVDWLLIRFITDGNLTHVEAGKEPEIARVLELATDLDPLFFSLYTAGANFLSIVRNEPKSALKLIEKGNEFYKKNLAQYPDEIRNGLWSDAWRLTFTLGYLQLFEFQNMAKAIAAYDEMRKTEHVPTVLRKMAESIQTPEGQFRIGLNALSFMKKYHEADEVMSAELAKKEKAFMLAKDLYFWNLAFNTELKNPASRNAESFFPAFRIKVGIPARDAFGGEIFYNRTNKRIETQTPSVPVLGLELAKAPVVKPPTAR
;
A
#
# COMPACT_ATOMS: atom_id res chain seq x y z
N MET A 1 19.40 -26.86 -16.89
CA MET A 1 20.79 -26.46 -16.60
C MET A 1 21.15 -26.62 -15.13
N TYR A 2 20.39 -26.08 -14.17
CA TYR A 2 20.71 -26.19 -12.73
C TYR A 2 20.70 -27.61 -12.15
N ARG A 3 19.71 -28.45 -12.46
CA ARG A 3 19.76 -29.89 -12.10
C ARG A 3 21.03 -30.61 -12.59
N LEU A 4 21.58 -30.13 -13.71
CA LEU A 4 22.80 -30.64 -14.34
C LEU A 4 24.05 -30.11 -13.62
N LEU A 5 24.03 -28.85 -13.18
CA LEU A 5 25.12 -28.21 -12.41
C LEU A 5 25.14 -28.62 -10.92
N SER A 6 23.98 -28.96 -10.34
CA SER A 6 23.87 -29.44 -8.96
C SER A 6 23.96 -30.96 -8.83
N PHE A 7 24.24 -31.68 -9.93
CA PHE A 7 24.25 -33.16 -9.99
C PHE A 7 22.96 -33.80 -9.42
N GLY A 8 21.82 -33.12 -9.57
CA GLY A 8 20.53 -33.56 -9.02
C GLY A 8 20.23 -33.10 -7.58
N HIS A 9 21.20 -32.53 -6.85
CA HIS A 9 21.04 -32.04 -5.47
C HIS A 9 20.52 -30.59 -5.44
N VAL A 10 19.30 -30.38 -5.92
CA VAL A 10 18.67 -29.04 -5.98
C VAL A 10 18.50 -28.42 -4.60
N THR A 11 18.18 -29.22 -3.57
CA THR A 11 18.04 -28.75 -2.18
C THR A 11 19.32 -28.09 -1.68
N SER A 12 20.47 -28.74 -1.88
CA SER A 12 21.76 -28.18 -1.48
C SER A 12 22.10 -26.87 -2.21
N ALA A 13 21.68 -26.72 -3.47
CA ALA A 13 21.85 -25.45 -4.19
C ALA A 13 21.00 -24.32 -3.58
N VAL A 14 19.77 -24.63 -3.15
CA VAL A 14 18.90 -23.66 -2.44
C VAL A 14 19.51 -23.31 -1.08
N ASP A 15 20.03 -24.28 -0.34
CA ASP A 15 20.70 -24.04 0.94
C ASP A 15 21.90 -23.09 0.79
N TRP A 16 22.72 -23.26 -0.24
CA TRP A 16 23.83 -22.35 -0.53
C TRP A 16 23.36 -20.93 -0.85
N LEU A 17 22.28 -20.77 -1.62
CA LEU A 17 21.70 -19.46 -1.91
C LEU A 17 21.11 -18.82 -0.64
N LEU A 18 20.50 -19.62 0.25
CA LEU A 18 20.00 -19.15 1.53
C LEU A 18 21.12 -18.72 2.46
N ILE A 19 22.22 -19.49 2.55
CA ILE A 19 23.41 -19.10 3.31
C ILE A 19 23.97 -17.79 2.77
N ARG A 20 24.04 -17.63 1.44
CA ARG A 20 24.48 -16.38 0.82
C ARG A 20 23.56 -15.20 1.17
N PHE A 21 22.26 -15.43 1.23
CA PHE A 21 21.28 -14.43 1.68
C PHE A 21 21.48 -14.03 3.13
N ILE A 22 21.64 -15.00 4.02
CA ILE A 22 21.83 -14.75 5.46
C ILE A 22 23.19 -14.09 5.74
N THR A 23 24.21 -14.42 4.95
CA THR A 23 25.57 -13.88 5.09
C THR A 23 25.82 -12.61 4.28
N ASP A 24 24.81 -12.03 3.62
CA ASP A 24 24.94 -10.73 2.97
C ASP A 24 25.16 -9.64 4.03
N GLY A 25 26.43 -9.39 4.33
CA GLY A 25 26.87 -8.36 5.27
C GLY A 25 26.72 -6.94 4.74
N ASN A 26 26.31 -6.76 3.47
CA ASN A 26 26.02 -5.44 2.95
C ASN A 26 24.65 -4.99 3.48
N LEU A 27 24.67 -4.14 4.50
CA LEU A 27 23.49 -3.42 4.97
C LEU A 27 23.34 -2.06 4.26
N THR A 28 24.21 -1.77 3.29
CA THR A 28 24.19 -0.50 2.54
C THR A 28 23.06 -0.51 1.51
N HIS A 29 22.28 0.57 1.51
CA HIS A 29 21.30 0.84 0.45
C HIS A 29 21.98 0.80 -0.93
N VAL A 30 21.27 0.25 -1.90
CA VAL A 30 21.72 0.23 -3.29
C VAL A 30 21.45 1.60 -3.91
N GLU A 31 22.35 2.06 -4.78
CA GLU A 31 22.09 3.28 -5.56
C GLU A 31 20.82 3.14 -6.41
N ALA A 32 20.08 4.24 -6.55
CA ALA A 32 18.84 4.25 -7.31
C ALA A 32 19.04 3.72 -8.74
N GLY A 33 18.26 2.68 -9.11
CA GLY A 33 18.31 2.07 -10.44
C GLY A 33 19.29 0.91 -10.60
N LYS A 34 20.11 0.60 -9.58
CA LYS A 34 20.90 -0.64 -9.55
C LYS A 34 20.13 -1.75 -8.82
N GLU A 35 20.26 -2.96 -9.33
CA GLU A 35 19.70 -4.16 -8.71
C GLU A 35 20.78 -4.81 -7.83
N PRO A 36 20.52 -5.10 -6.54
CA PRO A 36 21.47 -5.82 -5.71
C PRO A 36 21.60 -7.25 -6.22
N GLU A 37 22.82 -7.81 -6.13
CA GLU A 37 23.04 -9.20 -6.50
C GLU A 37 22.13 -10.16 -5.74
N ILE A 38 21.77 -9.82 -4.51
CA ILE A 38 20.87 -10.61 -3.68
C ILE A 38 19.45 -10.74 -4.25
N ALA A 39 18.98 -9.77 -5.04
CA ALA A 39 17.70 -9.91 -5.73
C ALA A 39 17.71 -11.10 -6.70
N ARG A 40 18.81 -11.28 -7.44
CA ARG A 40 19.01 -12.41 -8.36
C ARG A 40 19.17 -13.73 -7.64
N VAL A 41 19.84 -13.73 -6.48
CA VAL A 41 19.98 -14.91 -5.62
C VAL A 41 18.60 -15.38 -5.13
N LEU A 42 17.75 -14.46 -4.67
CA LEU A 42 16.38 -14.76 -4.24
C LEU A 42 15.48 -15.21 -5.40
N GLU A 43 15.59 -14.56 -6.55
CA GLU A 43 14.88 -14.99 -7.76
C GLU A 43 15.26 -16.41 -8.16
N LEU A 44 16.55 -16.72 -8.18
CA LEU A 44 17.05 -18.05 -8.51
C LEU A 44 16.62 -19.09 -7.47
N ALA A 45 16.71 -18.77 -6.17
CA ALA A 45 16.30 -19.67 -5.11
C ALA A 45 14.81 -20.05 -5.23
N THR A 46 13.96 -19.06 -5.54
CA THR A 46 12.52 -19.28 -5.76
C THR A 46 12.19 -19.93 -7.11
N ASP A 47 13.08 -19.88 -8.10
CA ASP A 47 12.95 -20.71 -9.33
C ASP A 47 13.29 -22.18 -9.06
N LEU A 48 14.27 -22.44 -8.19
CA LEU A 48 14.72 -23.78 -7.86
C LEU A 48 13.76 -24.49 -6.91
N ASP A 49 13.27 -23.77 -5.89
CA ASP A 49 12.26 -24.25 -4.96
C ASP A 49 11.11 -23.24 -4.84
N PRO A 50 10.10 -23.34 -5.72
CA PRO A 50 8.97 -22.43 -5.68
C PRO A 50 8.04 -22.68 -4.48
N LEU A 51 8.18 -23.81 -3.76
CA LEU A 51 7.41 -24.09 -2.55
C LEU A 51 7.95 -23.36 -1.31
N PHE A 52 9.14 -22.75 -1.40
CA PHE A 52 9.77 -22.07 -0.28
C PHE A 52 9.11 -20.71 0.01
N PHE A 53 7.91 -20.76 0.59
CA PHE A 53 7.04 -19.62 0.87
C PHE A 53 7.74 -18.43 1.56
N SER A 54 8.57 -18.70 2.56
CA SER A 54 9.23 -17.65 3.34
C SER A 54 10.24 -16.84 2.51
N LEU A 55 10.84 -17.41 1.46
CA LEU A 55 11.76 -16.66 0.60
C LEU A 55 11.05 -15.51 -0.13
N TYR A 56 9.80 -15.71 -0.55
CA TYR A 56 9.05 -14.64 -1.20
C TYR A 56 8.76 -13.48 -0.25
N THR A 57 8.29 -13.76 0.97
CA THR A 57 7.89 -12.74 1.93
C THR A 57 9.08 -12.09 2.63
N ALA A 58 10.00 -12.90 3.18
CA ALA A 58 11.20 -12.40 3.84
C ALA A 58 12.16 -11.75 2.84
N GLY A 59 12.33 -12.33 1.65
CA GLY A 59 13.14 -11.76 0.58
C GLY A 59 12.58 -10.42 0.09
N ALA A 60 11.26 -10.30 -0.09
CA ALA A 60 10.65 -9.03 -0.48
C ALA A 60 10.84 -7.96 0.61
N ASN A 61 10.61 -8.29 1.88
CA ASN A 61 10.83 -7.36 3.00
C ASN A 61 12.30 -6.93 3.12
N PHE A 62 13.24 -7.86 2.94
CA PHE A 62 14.66 -7.54 2.96
C PHE A 62 15.03 -6.60 1.81
N LEU A 63 14.57 -6.90 0.60
CA LEU A 63 14.83 -6.08 -0.57
C LEU A 63 14.24 -4.67 -0.41
N SER A 64 13.01 -4.52 0.07
CA SER A 64 12.39 -3.21 0.23
C SER A 64 12.95 -2.42 1.41
N ILE A 65 13.10 -3.03 2.60
CA ILE A 65 13.45 -2.32 3.83
C ILE A 65 14.96 -2.18 3.99
N VAL A 66 15.72 -3.26 3.80
CA VAL A 66 17.16 -3.28 4.08
C VAL A 66 17.97 -2.82 2.89
N ARG A 67 17.58 -3.22 1.68
CA ARG A 67 18.30 -2.87 0.45
C ARG A 67 17.78 -1.61 -0.23
N ASN A 68 16.63 -1.10 0.22
CA ASN A 68 15.91 0.03 -0.39
C ASN A 68 15.67 -0.18 -1.90
N GLU A 69 15.31 -1.42 -2.27
CA GLU A 69 15.07 -1.82 -3.65
C GLU A 69 13.65 -2.41 -3.80
N PRO A 70 12.62 -1.54 -3.83
CA PRO A 70 11.23 -1.97 -3.85
C PRO A 70 10.81 -2.64 -5.16
N LYS A 71 11.52 -2.45 -6.28
CA LYS A 71 11.12 -3.04 -7.57
C LYS A 71 11.38 -4.54 -7.61
N SER A 72 12.53 -5.01 -7.15
CA SER A 72 12.82 -6.45 -7.03
C SER A 72 12.00 -7.08 -5.92
N ALA A 73 11.74 -6.34 -4.82
CA ALA A 73 10.81 -6.80 -3.80
C ALA A 73 9.42 -7.07 -4.40
N LEU A 74 8.92 -6.14 -5.23
CA LEU A 74 7.64 -6.30 -5.93
C LEU A 74 7.67 -7.47 -6.91
N LYS A 75 8.72 -7.59 -7.74
CA LYS A 75 8.87 -8.70 -8.68
C LYS A 75 8.85 -10.06 -7.97
N LEU A 76 9.57 -10.17 -6.85
CA LEU A 76 9.65 -11.39 -6.06
C LEU A 76 8.30 -11.73 -5.42
N ILE A 77 7.59 -10.76 -4.83
CA ILE A 77 6.29 -11.03 -4.20
C ILE A 77 5.21 -11.35 -5.24
N GLU A 78 5.23 -10.70 -6.40
CA GLU A 78 4.31 -10.98 -7.52
C GLU A 78 4.52 -12.40 -8.05
N LYS A 79 5.77 -12.85 -8.16
CA LYS A 79 6.10 -14.24 -8.50
C LYS A 79 5.52 -15.23 -7.50
N GLY A 80 5.69 -14.98 -6.20
CA GLY A 80 5.10 -15.82 -5.14
C GLY A 80 3.57 -15.85 -5.20
N ASN A 81 2.94 -14.70 -5.47
CA ASN A 81 1.48 -14.61 -5.61
C ASN A 81 0.97 -15.32 -6.88
N GLU A 82 1.74 -15.28 -7.97
CA GLU A 82 1.41 -16.02 -9.19
C GLU A 82 1.48 -17.54 -8.95
N PHE A 83 2.54 -18.02 -8.30
CA PHE A 83 2.68 -19.43 -7.94
C PHE A 83 1.51 -19.90 -7.05
N TYR A 84 1.15 -19.10 -6.03
CA TYR A 84 -0.01 -19.37 -5.17
C TYR A 84 -1.30 -19.59 -5.99
N LYS A 85 -1.57 -18.69 -6.95
CA LYS A 85 -2.81 -18.71 -7.74
C LYS A 85 -2.86 -19.82 -8.77
N LYS A 86 -1.75 -20.09 -9.44
CA LYS A 86 -1.73 -20.91 -10.67
C LYS A 86 -1.21 -22.33 -10.43
N ASN A 87 -0.31 -22.51 -9.46
CA ASN A 87 0.47 -23.72 -9.33
C ASN A 87 0.23 -24.43 -8.00
N LEU A 88 0.00 -23.71 -6.90
CA LEU A 88 -0.11 -24.33 -5.58
C LEU A 88 -1.22 -25.39 -5.51
N ALA A 89 -2.34 -25.17 -6.21
CA ALA A 89 -3.46 -26.12 -6.26
C ALA A 89 -3.11 -27.52 -6.82
N GLN A 90 -1.98 -27.65 -7.52
CA GLN A 90 -1.51 -28.92 -8.07
C GLN A 90 -0.79 -29.79 -7.02
N TYR A 91 -0.50 -29.23 -5.84
CA TYR A 91 0.20 -29.93 -4.76
C TYR A 91 -0.76 -30.56 -3.75
N PRO A 92 -0.35 -31.64 -3.07
CA PRO A 92 -1.13 -32.28 -2.00
C PRO A 92 -1.54 -31.31 -0.88
N ASP A 93 -2.67 -31.59 -0.23
CA ASP A 93 -3.21 -30.76 0.86
C ASP A 93 -2.21 -30.59 2.02
N GLU A 94 -1.38 -31.59 2.28
CA GLU A 94 -0.35 -31.53 3.32
C GLU A 94 0.68 -30.44 3.04
N ILE A 95 1.06 -30.25 1.77
CA ILE A 95 1.99 -29.20 1.36
C ILE A 95 1.31 -27.83 1.43
N ARG A 96 0.06 -27.75 0.95
CA ARG A 96 -0.71 -26.50 0.94
C ARG A 96 -0.99 -25.99 2.35
N ASN A 97 -1.46 -26.87 3.22
CA ASN A 97 -1.84 -26.54 4.59
C ASN A 97 -0.62 -26.49 5.53
N GLY A 98 0.46 -27.19 5.21
CA GLY A 98 1.71 -27.15 5.97
C GLY A 98 2.52 -25.89 5.67
N LEU A 99 3.09 -25.83 4.46
CA LEU A 99 4.07 -24.80 4.07
C LEU A 99 3.43 -23.47 3.67
N TRP A 100 2.15 -23.49 3.27
CA TRP A 100 1.44 -22.34 2.69
C TRP A 100 0.19 -21.93 3.48
N SER A 101 0.02 -22.40 4.73
CA SER A 101 -1.08 -22.01 5.62
C SER A 101 -1.17 -20.49 5.83
N ASP A 102 -0.02 -19.81 5.77
CA ASP A 102 0.10 -18.37 5.92
C ASP A 102 0.15 -17.61 4.58
N ALA A 103 -0.37 -18.18 3.50
CA ALA A 103 -0.35 -17.56 2.16
C ALA A 103 -0.88 -16.12 2.12
N TRP A 104 -1.75 -15.74 3.07
CA TRP A 104 -2.22 -14.36 3.25
C TRP A 104 -1.09 -13.34 3.43
N ARG A 105 0.10 -13.74 3.91
CA ARG A 105 1.25 -12.83 4.05
C ARG A 105 1.77 -12.35 2.70
N LEU A 106 1.61 -13.11 1.62
CA LEU A 106 2.02 -12.68 0.27
C LEU A 106 1.23 -11.46 -0.17
N THR A 107 -0.09 -11.57 -0.10
CA THR A 107 -1.01 -10.50 -0.49
C THR A 107 -0.97 -9.32 0.47
N PHE A 108 -0.75 -9.58 1.77
CA PHE A 108 -0.45 -8.52 2.74
C PHE A 108 0.81 -7.74 2.39
N THR A 109 1.93 -8.44 2.11
CA THR A 109 3.22 -7.83 1.76
C THR A 109 3.14 -7.09 0.44
N LEU A 110 2.46 -7.66 -0.56
CA LEU A 110 2.16 -6.97 -1.82
C LEU A 110 1.36 -5.68 -1.58
N GLY A 111 0.32 -5.74 -0.74
CA GLY A 111 -0.46 -4.57 -0.37
C GLY A 111 0.38 -3.50 0.31
N TYR A 112 1.27 -3.91 1.22
CA TYR A 112 2.21 -3.02 1.91
C TYR A 112 3.15 -2.32 0.91
N LEU A 113 3.82 -3.09 0.04
CA LEU A 113 4.72 -2.52 -0.98
C LEU A 113 3.99 -1.53 -1.87
N GLN A 114 2.82 -1.91 -2.38
CA GLN A 114 2.01 -1.02 -3.22
C GLN A 114 1.63 0.26 -2.49
N LEU A 115 1.27 0.18 -1.21
CA LEU A 115 0.82 1.33 -0.43
C LEU A 115 1.96 2.29 -0.07
N PHE A 116 3.05 1.76 0.48
CA PHE A 116 4.12 2.57 1.07
C PHE A 116 5.26 2.87 0.10
N GLU A 117 5.71 1.88 -0.68
CA GLU A 117 6.85 2.05 -1.59
C GLU A 117 6.42 2.66 -2.93
N PHE A 118 5.28 2.20 -3.47
CA PHE A 118 4.81 2.63 -4.79
C PHE A 118 3.71 3.68 -4.75
N GLN A 119 3.22 4.05 -3.56
CA GLN A 119 2.14 5.03 -3.39
C GLN A 119 0.95 4.73 -4.32
N ASN A 120 0.55 3.46 -4.39
CA ASN A 120 -0.49 2.95 -5.26
C ASN A 120 -1.64 2.34 -4.43
N MET A 121 -2.47 3.21 -3.87
CA MET A 121 -3.62 2.83 -3.05
C MET A 121 -4.55 1.84 -3.79
N ALA A 122 -4.79 2.02 -5.09
CA ALA A 122 -5.67 1.14 -5.84
C ALA A 122 -5.17 -0.30 -5.90
N LYS A 123 -3.87 -0.51 -6.18
CA LYS A 123 -3.26 -1.84 -6.16
C LYS A 123 -3.16 -2.41 -4.74
N ALA A 124 -2.92 -1.55 -3.74
CA ALA A 124 -2.92 -1.97 -2.34
C ALA A 124 -4.29 -2.50 -1.90
N ILE A 125 -5.37 -1.78 -2.22
CA ILE A 125 -6.76 -2.19 -1.95
C ILE A 125 -7.06 -3.53 -2.61
N ALA A 126 -6.66 -3.71 -3.87
CA ALA A 126 -6.86 -4.98 -4.58
C ALA A 126 -6.11 -6.15 -3.90
N ALA A 127 -4.86 -5.92 -3.48
CA ALA A 127 -4.08 -6.93 -2.76
C ALA A 127 -4.70 -7.26 -1.39
N TYR A 128 -5.17 -6.28 -0.63
CA TYR A 128 -5.86 -6.53 0.63
C TYR A 128 -7.25 -7.20 0.45
N ASP A 129 -7.97 -6.87 -0.62
CA ASP A 129 -9.21 -7.56 -0.99
C ASP A 129 -8.96 -9.05 -1.32
N GLU A 130 -7.83 -9.35 -1.93
CA GLU A 130 -7.40 -10.72 -2.16
C GLU A 130 -6.99 -11.41 -0.85
N MET A 131 -6.19 -10.74 -0.02
CA MET A 131 -5.77 -11.24 1.28
C MET A 131 -6.95 -11.70 2.13
N ARG A 132 -8.03 -10.92 2.23
CA ARG A 132 -9.18 -11.29 3.07
C ARG A 132 -9.91 -12.57 2.60
N LYS A 133 -9.69 -13.02 1.36
CA LYS A 133 -10.28 -14.24 0.79
C LYS A 133 -9.42 -15.48 1.06
N THR A 134 -8.18 -15.30 1.50
CA THR A 134 -7.29 -16.40 1.86
C THR A 134 -7.70 -17.06 3.17
N GLU A 135 -7.44 -18.35 3.31
CA GLU A 135 -7.66 -19.09 4.55
C GLU A 135 -6.74 -18.58 5.67
N HIS A 136 -7.13 -18.82 6.92
CA HIS A 136 -6.36 -18.50 8.13
C HIS A 136 -5.97 -17.03 8.35
N VAL A 137 -6.49 -16.09 7.56
CA VAL A 137 -6.24 -14.65 7.73
C VAL A 137 -6.69 -14.21 9.14
N PRO A 138 -5.80 -13.60 9.95
CA PRO A 138 -6.16 -13.08 11.25
C PRO A 138 -7.34 -12.10 11.18
N THR A 139 -8.29 -12.20 12.11
CA THR A 139 -9.51 -11.36 12.14
C THR A 139 -9.21 -9.86 12.09
N VAL A 140 -8.12 -9.43 12.74
CA VAL A 140 -7.69 -8.02 12.72
C VAL A 140 -7.30 -7.56 11.31
N LEU A 141 -6.56 -8.39 10.57
CA LEU A 141 -6.15 -8.09 9.19
C LEU A 141 -7.34 -8.13 8.24
N ARG A 142 -8.30 -9.03 8.46
CA ARG A 142 -9.56 -9.06 7.70
C ARG A 142 -10.35 -7.76 7.87
N LYS A 143 -10.54 -7.30 9.11
CA LYS A 143 -11.20 -6.02 9.41
C LYS A 143 -10.47 -4.82 8.82
N MET A 144 -9.14 -4.84 8.81
CA MET A 144 -8.32 -3.82 8.15
C MET A 144 -8.57 -3.81 6.64
N ALA A 145 -8.56 -4.98 5.99
CA ALA A 145 -8.82 -5.12 4.56
C ALA A 145 -10.25 -4.74 4.17
N GLU A 146 -11.23 -4.94 5.04
CA GLU A 146 -12.59 -4.43 4.86
C GLU A 146 -12.64 -2.91 5.00
N SER A 147 -11.97 -2.38 6.01
CA SER A 147 -11.90 -0.94 6.27
C SER A 147 -11.30 -0.18 5.09
N ILE A 148 -10.20 -0.67 4.51
CA ILE A 148 -9.51 0.04 3.41
C ILE A 148 -10.34 0.10 2.12
N GLN A 149 -11.44 -0.66 2.02
CA GLN A 149 -12.37 -0.53 0.89
C GLN A 149 -13.19 0.75 0.94
N THR A 150 -13.33 1.40 2.11
CA THR A 150 -14.08 2.66 2.24
C THR A 150 -13.12 3.85 2.30
N PRO A 151 -13.52 5.02 1.77
CA PRO A 151 -12.72 6.25 1.89
C PRO A 151 -12.33 6.57 3.34
N GLU A 152 -13.27 6.45 4.28
CA GLU A 152 -13.04 6.68 5.71
C GLU A 152 -11.97 5.75 6.26
N GLY A 153 -12.01 4.46 5.88
CA GLY A 153 -11.03 3.50 6.34
C GLY A 153 -9.66 3.69 5.70
N GLN A 154 -9.59 4.12 4.43
CA GLN A 154 -8.32 4.51 3.79
C GLN A 154 -7.63 5.66 4.54
N PHE A 155 -8.37 6.72 4.83
CA PHE A 155 -7.82 7.84 5.62
C PHE A 155 -7.48 7.42 7.05
N ARG A 156 -8.31 6.61 7.71
CA ARG A 156 -8.01 6.10 9.06
C ARG A 156 -6.73 5.27 9.08
N ILE A 157 -6.57 4.34 8.15
CA ILE A 157 -5.39 3.47 8.08
C ILE A 157 -4.15 4.30 7.77
N GLY A 158 -4.23 5.23 6.81
CA GLY A 158 -3.11 6.11 6.48
C GLY A 158 -2.68 7.00 7.65
N LEU A 159 -3.63 7.59 8.38
CA LEU A 159 -3.33 8.38 9.58
C LEU A 159 -2.71 7.54 10.70
N ASN A 160 -3.22 6.33 10.93
CA ASN A 160 -2.65 5.41 11.91
C ASN A 160 -1.21 5.02 11.54
N ALA A 161 -0.92 4.80 10.25
CA ALA A 161 0.42 4.49 9.78
C ALA A 161 1.39 5.67 9.97
N LEU A 162 0.97 6.90 9.63
CA LEU A 162 1.76 8.12 9.85
C LEU A 162 2.03 8.37 11.34
N SER A 163 1.01 8.20 12.19
CA SER A 163 1.12 8.33 13.63
C SER A 163 2.10 7.31 14.22
N PHE A 164 2.01 6.05 13.75
CA PHE A 164 2.96 5.01 14.11
C PHE A 164 4.38 5.38 13.69
N MET A 165 4.63 5.70 12.41
CA MET A 165 5.96 6.09 11.92
C MET A 165 6.54 7.27 12.71
N LYS A 166 5.72 8.28 13.01
CA LYS A 166 6.14 9.45 13.81
C LYS A 166 6.60 9.05 15.20
N LYS A 167 5.90 8.12 15.86
CA LYS A 167 6.29 7.60 17.17
C LYS A 167 7.65 6.87 17.12
N TYR A 168 7.93 6.14 16.05
CA TYR A 168 9.21 5.44 15.90
C TYR A 168 10.39 6.38 15.62
N HIS A 169 10.12 7.50 14.94
CA HIS A 169 11.12 8.51 14.60
C HIS A 169 11.09 9.73 15.52
N GLU A 170 10.56 9.61 16.74
CA GLU A 170 10.40 10.75 17.66
C GLU A 170 11.74 11.43 18.02
N ALA A 171 12.83 10.65 18.09
CA ALA A 171 14.18 11.16 18.36
C ALA A 171 14.86 11.81 17.14
N ASP A 172 14.34 11.58 15.92
CA ASP A 172 14.84 12.19 14.69
C ASP A 172 13.98 13.40 14.34
N GLU A 173 14.44 14.59 14.74
CA GLU A 173 13.68 15.85 14.57
C GLU A 173 13.32 16.11 13.11
N VAL A 174 14.20 15.78 12.17
CA VAL A 174 14.00 16.02 10.74
C VAL A 174 12.90 15.11 10.20
N MET A 175 13.02 13.80 10.47
CA MET A 175 12.03 12.82 10.04
C MET A 175 10.67 13.04 10.71
N SER A 176 10.68 13.36 12.01
CA SER A 176 9.46 13.66 12.77
C SER A 176 8.72 14.87 12.21
N ALA A 177 9.44 15.95 11.87
CA ALA A 177 8.87 17.13 11.23
C ALA A 177 8.30 16.83 9.82
N GLU A 178 8.99 16.01 9.03
CA GLU A 178 8.50 15.58 7.71
C GLU A 178 7.21 14.75 7.83
N LEU A 179 7.18 13.78 8.75
CA LEU A 179 6.00 12.95 9.01
C LEU A 179 4.83 13.78 9.54
N ALA A 180 5.08 14.77 10.41
CA ALA A 180 4.06 15.70 10.87
C ALA A 180 3.48 16.54 9.72
N LYS A 181 4.31 16.96 8.75
CA LYS A 181 3.82 17.65 7.54
C LYS A 181 2.97 16.73 6.67
N LYS A 182 3.36 15.47 6.49
CA LYS A 182 2.57 14.46 5.76
C LYS A 182 1.23 14.18 6.44
N GLU A 183 1.22 14.02 7.76
CA GLU A 183 0.00 13.82 8.56
C GLU A 183 -0.97 14.99 8.39
N LYS A 184 -0.47 16.22 8.50
CA LYS A 184 -1.23 17.46 8.26
C LYS A 184 -1.84 17.51 6.86
N ALA A 185 -1.04 17.26 5.83
CA ALA A 185 -1.51 17.22 4.45
C ALA A 185 -2.57 16.13 4.24
N PHE A 186 -2.42 14.98 4.89
CA PHE A 186 -3.35 13.87 4.78
C PHE A 186 -4.67 14.12 5.52
N MET A 187 -4.65 14.81 6.67
CA MET A 187 -5.86 15.28 7.34
C MET A 187 -6.64 16.27 6.46
N LEU A 188 -5.95 17.22 5.83
CA LEU A 188 -6.57 18.15 4.89
C LEU A 188 -7.17 17.42 3.68
N ALA A 189 -6.49 16.40 3.16
CA ALA A 189 -7.00 15.54 2.08
C ALA A 189 -8.31 14.87 2.46
N LYS A 190 -8.38 14.34 3.69
CA LYS A 190 -9.57 13.74 4.25
C LYS A 190 -10.73 14.74 4.29
N ASP A 191 -10.50 15.92 4.83
CA ASP A 191 -11.55 16.93 5.01
C ASP A 191 -12.07 17.44 3.66
N LEU A 192 -11.18 17.80 2.73
CA LEU A 192 -11.56 18.19 1.38
C LEU A 192 -12.34 17.10 0.65
N TYR A 193 -11.95 15.83 0.82
CA TYR A 193 -12.67 14.71 0.21
C TYR A 193 -14.12 14.64 0.69
N PHE A 194 -14.34 14.66 2.01
CA PHE A 194 -15.68 14.57 2.57
C PHE A 194 -16.53 15.81 2.28
N TRP A 195 -15.94 16.99 2.26
CA TRP A 195 -16.64 18.21 1.84
C TRP A 195 -17.07 18.11 0.38
N ASN A 196 -16.19 17.64 -0.52
CA ASN A 196 -16.54 17.44 -1.92
C ASN A 196 -17.62 16.38 -2.12
N LEU A 197 -17.58 15.29 -1.37
CA LEU A 197 -18.61 14.25 -1.43
C LEU A 197 -19.99 14.80 -1.01
N ALA A 198 -20.03 15.52 0.12
CA ALA A 198 -21.24 16.16 0.60
C ALA A 198 -21.75 17.23 -0.39
N PHE A 199 -20.85 18.06 -0.91
CA PHE A 199 -21.17 19.11 -1.87
C PHE A 199 -21.76 18.55 -3.16
N ASN A 200 -21.11 17.55 -3.76
CA ASN A 200 -21.59 16.89 -4.96
C ASN A 200 -22.93 16.17 -4.75
N THR A 201 -23.21 15.72 -3.53
CA THR A 201 -24.52 15.14 -3.19
C THR A 201 -25.61 16.21 -3.19
N GLU A 202 -25.34 17.38 -2.59
CA GLU A 202 -26.26 18.52 -2.57
C GLU A 202 -26.49 19.14 -3.96
N LEU A 203 -25.48 19.15 -4.83
CA LEU A 203 -25.61 19.64 -6.21
C LEU A 203 -26.55 18.81 -7.09
N LYS A 204 -26.88 17.57 -6.69
CA LYS A 204 -27.91 16.76 -7.37
C LYS A 204 -29.33 17.33 -7.15
N ASN A 205 -29.51 18.20 -6.17
CA ASN A 205 -30.78 18.89 -5.93
C ASN A 205 -30.98 20.03 -6.96
N PRO A 206 -32.12 20.10 -7.67
CA PRO A 206 -32.42 21.17 -8.63
C PRO A 206 -32.27 22.60 -8.07
N ALA A 207 -32.46 22.80 -6.76
CA ALA A 207 -32.29 24.09 -6.10
C ALA A 207 -30.83 24.58 -6.05
N SER A 208 -29.86 23.69 -6.28
CA SER A 208 -28.42 23.93 -6.11
C SER A 208 -27.65 23.99 -7.44
N ARG A 209 -28.35 24.22 -8.58
CA ARG A 209 -27.78 24.06 -9.93
C ARG A 209 -26.55 24.91 -10.25
N ASN A 210 -26.42 26.10 -9.65
CA ASN A 210 -25.21 26.91 -9.78
C ASN A 210 -24.28 26.68 -8.57
N ALA A 211 -23.32 25.77 -8.77
CA ALA A 211 -22.39 25.34 -7.73
C ALA A 211 -21.62 26.50 -7.10
N GLU A 212 -21.21 27.48 -7.89
CA GLU A 212 -20.44 28.61 -7.38
C GLU A 212 -21.26 29.49 -6.43
N SER A 213 -22.45 29.91 -6.87
CA SER A 213 -23.32 30.73 -6.01
C SER A 213 -23.81 29.96 -4.79
N PHE A 214 -23.90 28.63 -4.89
CA PHE A 214 -24.35 27.77 -3.80
C PHE A 214 -23.26 27.50 -2.76
N PHE A 215 -21.98 27.52 -3.15
CA PHE A 215 -20.87 27.16 -2.26
C PHE A 215 -20.82 27.96 -0.94
N PRO A 216 -21.01 29.29 -0.91
CA PRO A 216 -21.04 30.04 0.35
C PRO A 216 -22.14 29.56 1.32
N ALA A 217 -23.34 29.26 0.80
CA ALA A 217 -24.46 28.77 1.61
C ALA A 217 -24.21 27.34 2.10
N PHE A 218 -23.68 26.47 1.23
CA PHE A 218 -23.25 25.12 1.60
C PHE A 218 -22.19 25.12 2.70
N ARG A 219 -21.19 26.00 2.57
CA ARG A 219 -20.09 26.16 3.53
C ARG A 219 -20.61 26.45 4.93
N ILE A 220 -21.58 27.38 5.04
CA ILE A 220 -22.24 27.72 6.31
C ILE A 220 -23.05 26.52 6.83
N LYS A 221 -23.84 25.87 5.97
CA LYS A 221 -24.70 24.73 6.33
C LYS A 221 -23.92 23.56 6.94
N VAL A 222 -22.77 23.22 6.36
CA VAL A 222 -21.94 22.06 6.77
C VAL A 222 -20.88 22.45 7.81
N GLY A 223 -20.76 23.74 8.15
CA GLY A 223 -19.77 24.22 9.13
C GLY A 223 -18.33 24.17 8.61
N ILE A 224 -18.13 24.32 7.30
CA ILE A 224 -16.81 24.40 6.70
C ILE A 224 -16.22 25.79 7.01
N PRO A 225 -15.01 25.90 7.59
CA PRO A 225 -14.40 27.20 7.87
C PRO A 225 -14.01 27.93 6.57
N ALA A 226 -13.79 29.25 6.64
CA ALA A 226 -13.30 30.01 5.49
C ALA A 226 -11.83 29.68 5.15
N ARG A 227 -11.07 29.23 6.14
CA ARG A 227 -9.68 28.80 6.03
C ARG A 227 -9.52 27.41 6.62
N ASP A 228 -8.63 26.63 6.03
CA ASP A 228 -8.27 25.33 6.60
C ASP A 228 -7.43 25.48 7.87
N ALA A 229 -7.11 24.35 8.50
CA ALA A 229 -6.32 24.30 9.73
C ALA A 229 -4.89 24.87 9.60
N PHE A 230 -4.43 25.16 8.38
CA PHE A 230 -3.11 25.70 8.06
C PHE A 230 -3.17 27.14 7.53
N GLY A 231 -4.35 27.76 7.53
CA GLY A 231 -4.56 29.14 7.12
C GLY A 231 -4.80 29.34 5.63
N GLY A 232 -4.82 28.28 4.81
CA GLY A 232 -5.15 28.36 3.40
C GLY A 232 -6.63 28.64 3.19
N GLU A 233 -6.96 29.52 2.25
CA GLU A 233 -8.36 29.83 1.94
C GLU A 233 -9.04 28.65 1.26
N ILE A 234 -10.24 28.29 1.74
CA ILE A 234 -11.07 27.24 1.16
C ILE A 234 -12.03 27.88 0.15
N PHE A 235 -11.98 27.42 -1.10
CA PHE A 235 -12.76 27.98 -2.19
C PHE A 235 -13.29 26.88 -3.12
N TYR A 236 -14.31 27.22 -3.91
CA TYR A 236 -14.77 26.36 -5.00
C TYR A 236 -13.98 26.67 -6.27
N ASN A 237 -13.23 25.69 -6.77
CA ASN A 237 -12.51 25.80 -8.03
C ASN A 237 -13.46 25.50 -9.20
N ARG A 238 -13.76 26.53 -10.01
CA ARG A 238 -14.64 26.41 -11.19
C ARG A 238 -14.11 25.46 -12.26
N THR A 239 -12.79 25.43 -12.46
CA THR A 239 -12.13 24.61 -13.48
C THR A 239 -12.24 23.14 -13.13
N ASN A 240 -11.95 22.79 -11.87
CA ASN A 240 -11.94 21.41 -11.39
C ASN A 240 -13.28 20.97 -10.81
N LYS A 241 -14.27 21.88 -10.75
CA LYS A 241 -15.62 21.71 -10.20
C LYS A 241 -15.63 21.10 -8.80
N ARG A 242 -14.73 21.54 -7.93
CA ARG A 242 -14.52 20.95 -6.59
C ARG A 242 -14.07 22.00 -5.58
N ILE A 243 -14.27 21.70 -4.31
CA ILE A 243 -13.75 22.46 -3.17
C ILE A 243 -12.25 22.19 -3.07
N GLU A 244 -11.45 23.25 -3.01
CA GLU A 244 -10.00 23.23 -2.91
C GLU A 244 -9.53 24.19 -1.81
N THR A 245 -8.23 24.13 -1.51
CA THR A 245 -7.53 25.07 -0.61
C THR A 245 -6.25 25.59 -1.27
N GLN A 246 -5.83 26.79 -0.87
CA GLN A 246 -4.53 27.35 -1.23
C GLN A 246 -3.35 26.67 -0.53
N THR A 247 -3.59 25.87 0.51
CA THR A 247 -2.53 25.12 1.20
C THR A 247 -1.90 24.10 0.24
N PRO A 248 -0.56 24.15 0.04
CA PRO A 248 0.12 23.24 -0.88
C PRO A 248 -0.12 21.76 -0.53
N SER A 249 -0.39 20.96 -1.56
CA SER A 249 -0.63 19.54 -1.43
C SER A 249 0.66 18.73 -1.45
N VAL A 250 0.74 17.70 -0.60
CA VAL A 250 1.74 16.64 -0.71
C VAL A 250 0.98 15.33 -0.90
N PRO A 251 1.23 14.56 -1.97
CA PRO A 251 0.64 13.24 -2.11
C PRO A 251 1.13 12.35 -0.98
N VAL A 252 0.21 11.63 -0.35
CA VAL A 252 0.51 10.71 0.73
C VAL A 252 -0.20 9.40 0.45
N LEU A 253 0.58 8.31 0.34
CA LEU A 253 0.08 6.97 0.02
C LEU A 253 -0.68 6.88 -1.32
N GLY A 254 -0.33 7.74 -2.29
CA GLY A 254 -1.00 7.79 -3.59
C GLY A 254 -2.36 8.49 -3.59
N LEU A 255 -2.79 9.00 -2.44
CA LEU A 255 -3.95 9.85 -2.34
C LEU A 255 -3.50 11.30 -2.57
N GLU A 256 -3.88 11.85 -3.71
CA GLU A 256 -3.82 13.29 -3.94
C GLU A 256 -5.03 13.95 -3.28
N LEU A 257 -4.82 15.14 -2.70
CA LEU A 257 -5.82 15.98 -2.00
C LEU A 257 -7.16 16.17 -2.74
N ALA A 258 -7.21 15.86 -4.03
CA ALA A 258 -8.36 16.16 -4.87
C ALA A 258 -8.71 15.08 -5.92
N LYS A 259 -8.04 13.91 -5.91
CA LYS A 259 -8.50 12.75 -6.69
C LYS A 259 -9.23 11.81 -5.73
N ALA A 260 -10.47 11.50 -6.07
CA ALA A 260 -11.25 10.55 -5.29
C ALA A 260 -10.45 9.25 -5.10
N PRO A 261 -10.50 8.63 -3.91
CA PRO A 261 -10.01 7.29 -3.74
C PRO A 261 -10.70 6.39 -4.77
N VAL A 262 -9.93 5.47 -5.35
CA VAL A 262 -10.39 4.56 -6.39
C VAL A 262 -11.35 3.54 -5.76
N VAL A 263 -12.59 3.94 -5.53
CA VAL A 263 -13.65 3.06 -5.05
C VAL A 263 -14.75 3.08 -6.09
N LYS A 264 -14.86 1.98 -6.86
CA LYS A 264 -16.09 1.72 -7.59
C LYS A 264 -17.19 1.56 -6.54
N PRO A 265 -18.35 2.23 -6.68
CA PRO A 265 -19.46 2.03 -5.75
C PRO A 265 -19.76 0.52 -5.66
N PRO A 266 -20.07 -0.01 -4.47
CA PRO A 266 -20.45 -1.40 -4.35
C PRO A 266 -21.64 -1.65 -5.28
N THR A 267 -21.45 -2.53 -6.26
CA THR A 267 -22.56 -3.03 -7.05
C THR A 267 -23.53 -3.70 -6.08
N ALA A 268 -24.71 -3.12 -5.91
CA ALA A 268 -25.78 -3.76 -5.16
C ALA A 268 -26.00 -5.16 -5.75
N ARG A 269 -25.90 -6.18 -4.90
CA ARG A 269 -26.34 -7.54 -5.20
C ARG A 269 -27.74 -7.72 -4.65
#